data_AF-A0A319BE91-F1
#
_entry.id   AF-A0A319BE91-F1
#
_cell.length_a   1.000
_cell.length_b   1.000
_cell.length_c   1.000
_cell.angle_alpha   90.00
_cell.angle_beta   90.00
_cell.angle_gamma   90.00
#
_symmetry.space_group_name_H-M   'P 1'
#
loop_
_entity.id
_entity.type
_entity.pdbx_description
1 polymer ?
#
loop_
_entity_poly.entity_id
_entity_poly.type
_entity_poly.pdbx_seq_one_letter_code
_entity_poly.pdbx_strand_id
1 'polypeptide(L)'
;MNPLTSSPTEVCLGVAVDHRIRSLFKPIRIQTQVRMQGDDSHAQLLETLARERTDRYISKDEIDITLELSGPQTVGGVTVVLQQPARFHPYSEGLEAVLDYSATFSTIDEAFSAVSCGSISIRSSTLSLIDSLPYVGPDDDLSSEEKLRVRRVTSHIIIRKDPDVLLCMWRQAEDHEITREMSKFRSLGVGRDFDRPTVTLRPGSVAERVNSFHPSFAINYNPYDSCFRQLLLLNVAKACRVYEGTWNEEEWMNDLKKRCRDEAKAGISITPYC
;
A
#
# COMPACT_ATOMS: atom_id res chain seq x y z
N MET A 1 4.26 28.38 17.92
CA MET A 1 4.93 27.44 16.98
C MET A 1 4.11 27.47 15.70
N ASN A 2 4.66 28.00 14.61
CA ASN A 2 3.95 28.12 13.33
C ASN A 2 3.77 26.73 12.72
N PRO A 3 2.55 26.32 12.32
CA PRO A 3 2.41 25.16 11.47
C PRO A 3 2.95 25.56 10.10
N LEU A 4 4.02 24.89 9.65
CA LEU A 4 4.48 24.97 8.27
C LEU A 4 3.36 24.38 7.40
N THR A 5 2.42 25.21 6.98
CA THR A 5 1.49 24.87 5.90
C THR A 5 2.29 24.93 4.61
N SER A 6 2.87 23.80 4.20
CA SER A 6 3.38 23.66 2.84
C SER A 6 2.21 23.82 1.88
N SER A 7 2.38 24.65 0.85
CA SER A 7 1.40 24.76 -0.23
C SER A 7 1.26 23.41 -0.93
N PRO A 8 0.04 23.00 -1.35
CA PRO A 8 -0.15 21.77 -2.11
C PRO A 8 0.76 21.70 -3.34
N THR A 9 1.52 20.62 -3.49
CA THR A 9 2.49 20.46 -4.58
C THR A 9 1.80 20.49 -5.94
N GLU A 10 2.36 21.24 -6.89
CA GLU A 10 1.82 21.35 -8.27
C GLU A 10 2.25 20.18 -9.17
N VAL A 11 3.37 19.54 -8.85
CA VAL A 11 3.92 18.38 -9.54
C VAL A 11 4.15 17.26 -8.52
N CYS A 12 3.65 16.07 -8.79
CA CYS A 12 3.89 14.89 -7.97
C CYS A 12 3.92 13.65 -8.86
N LEU A 13 4.77 12.69 -8.53
CA LEU A 13 5.05 11.49 -9.34
C LEU A 13 5.48 11.85 -10.77
N GLY A 14 6.20 12.97 -10.92
CA GLY A 14 6.64 13.48 -12.23
C GLY A 14 5.52 13.94 -13.17
N VAL A 15 4.32 14.24 -12.66
CA VAL A 15 3.21 14.81 -13.43
C VAL A 15 2.62 16.05 -12.77
N ALA A 16 2.14 17.00 -13.57
CA ALA A 16 1.36 18.13 -13.05
C ALA A 16 0.03 17.62 -12.49
N VAL A 17 -0.28 17.90 -11.23
CA VAL A 17 -1.46 17.36 -10.55
C VAL A 17 -2.73 18.06 -11.04
N ASP A 18 -3.76 17.30 -11.42
CA ASP A 18 -5.07 17.88 -11.76
C ASP A 18 -5.57 18.73 -10.59
N HIS A 19 -5.99 19.97 -10.86
CA HIS A 19 -6.40 20.92 -9.83
C HIS A 19 -7.52 20.39 -8.90
N ARG A 20 -8.38 19.49 -9.40
CA ARG A 20 -9.44 18.85 -8.61
C ARG A 20 -8.87 17.84 -7.62
N ILE A 21 -7.87 17.06 -8.04
CA ILE A 21 -7.12 16.16 -7.15
C ILE A 21 -6.32 16.97 -6.13
N ARG A 22 -5.64 18.03 -6.59
CA ARG A 22 -4.87 18.92 -5.71
C ARG A 22 -5.76 19.57 -4.63
N SER A 23 -7.04 19.80 -4.90
CA SER A 23 -7.98 20.33 -3.89
C SER A 23 -8.22 19.39 -2.71
N LEU A 24 -7.91 18.10 -2.88
CA LEU A 24 -7.96 17.07 -1.84
C LEU A 24 -6.70 17.04 -0.96
N PHE A 25 -5.62 17.71 -1.38
CA PHE A 25 -4.35 17.71 -0.66
C PHE A 25 -4.45 18.61 0.56
N LYS A 26 -4.40 18.01 1.74
CA LYS A 26 -4.60 18.71 3.02
C LYS A 26 -3.82 18.01 4.12
N PRO A 27 -3.29 18.73 5.13
CA PRO A 27 -2.79 18.11 6.35
C PRO A 27 -3.85 17.21 6.98
N ILE A 28 -3.46 16.03 7.45
CA ILE A 28 -4.33 15.15 8.23
C ILE A 28 -4.41 15.71 9.65
N ARG A 29 -5.59 16.18 10.03
CA ARG A 29 -5.84 16.65 11.38
C ARG A 29 -6.28 15.47 12.20
N ILE A 30 -5.33 14.83 12.90
CA ILE A 30 -5.59 13.69 13.78
C ILE A 30 -6.43 14.18 14.96
N GLN A 31 -7.75 14.28 14.77
CA GLN A 31 -8.67 14.47 15.87
C GLN A 31 -8.91 13.08 16.49
N THR A 32 -8.25 12.84 17.62
CA THR A 32 -8.77 11.96 18.69
C THR A 32 -8.93 10.46 18.38
N GLN A 33 -8.02 9.84 17.63
CA GLN A 33 -7.80 8.40 17.81
C GLN A 33 -6.64 8.19 18.77
N VAL A 34 -6.96 7.74 19.98
CA VAL A 34 -5.97 7.23 20.94
C VAL A 34 -5.33 6.02 20.28
N ARG A 35 -4.15 6.21 19.67
CA ARG A 35 -3.33 5.09 19.20
C ARG A 35 -2.91 4.32 20.45
N MET A 36 -3.56 3.19 20.68
CA MET A 36 -3.14 2.29 21.73
C MET A 36 -1.81 1.68 21.30
N GLN A 37 -0.89 1.56 22.26
CA GLN A 37 0.27 0.72 22.08
C GLN A 37 -0.25 -0.67 21.69
N GLY A 38 0.08 -1.09 20.47
CA GLY A 38 -0.28 -2.42 19.98
C GLY A 38 0.56 -3.46 20.74
N ASP A 39 0.13 -4.71 20.69
CA ASP A 39 1.01 -5.79 21.10
C ASP A 39 2.07 -6.04 20.02
N ASP A 40 3.21 -6.61 20.42
CA ASP A 40 4.29 -7.00 19.50
C ASP A 40 3.91 -8.23 18.65
N SER A 41 2.64 -8.64 18.64
CA SER A 41 2.27 -9.92 18.08
C SER A 41 2.35 -9.95 16.55
N HIS A 42 2.14 -8.83 15.86
CA HIS A 42 2.34 -8.74 14.42
C HIS A 42 3.83 -8.84 14.05
N ALA A 43 4.71 -8.21 14.84
CA ALA A 43 6.16 -8.30 14.69
C ALA A 43 6.66 -9.73 14.95
N GLN A 44 6.18 -10.38 16.01
CA GLN A 44 6.48 -11.79 16.31
C GLN A 44 6.06 -12.73 15.18
N LEU A 45 4.91 -12.49 14.54
CA LEU A 45 4.47 -13.26 13.37
C LEU A 45 5.43 -13.07 12.18
N LEU A 46 5.89 -11.84 11.90
CA LEU A 46 6.87 -11.58 10.85
C LEU A 46 8.22 -12.24 11.14
N GLU A 47 8.73 -12.14 12.37
CA GLU A 47 9.98 -12.81 12.74
C GLU A 47 9.87 -14.33 12.69
N THR A 48 8.72 -14.88 13.11
CA THR A 48 8.47 -16.32 13.04
C THR A 48 8.42 -16.77 11.59
N LEU A 49 7.72 -16.02 10.73
CA LEU A 49 7.67 -16.29 9.31
C LEU A 49 9.07 -16.29 8.68
N ALA A 50 9.93 -15.32 9.02
CA ALA A 50 11.32 -15.29 8.54
C ALA A 50 12.13 -16.52 9.03
N ARG A 51 12.00 -16.90 10.30
CA ARG A 51 12.70 -18.06 10.89
C ARG A 51 12.26 -19.39 10.30
N GLU A 52 11.00 -19.50 9.89
CA GLU A 52 10.44 -20.72 9.32
C GLU A 52 10.72 -20.87 7.81
N ARG A 53 11.32 -19.87 7.17
CA ARG A 53 11.78 -19.97 5.77
C ARG A 53 13.04 -20.84 5.72
N THR A 54 12.95 -21.97 5.03
CA THR A 54 14.05 -22.94 4.90
C THR A 54 14.64 -22.99 3.50
N ASP A 55 13.93 -22.46 2.51
CA ASP A 55 14.32 -22.39 1.10
C ASP A 55 15.42 -21.35 0.83
N ARG A 56 15.51 -20.32 1.67
CA ARG A 56 16.64 -19.38 1.66
C ARG A 56 16.92 -18.77 3.02
N TYR A 57 18.11 -18.21 3.17
CA TYR A 57 18.48 -17.40 4.32
C TYR A 57 17.80 -16.02 4.26
N ILE A 58 17.10 -15.65 5.33
CA ILE A 58 16.59 -14.29 5.56
C ILE A 58 17.56 -13.58 6.50
N SER A 59 18.18 -12.50 6.01
CA SER A 59 19.15 -11.75 6.81
C SER A 59 18.49 -11.00 7.96
N LYS A 60 19.27 -10.69 9.00
CA LYS A 60 18.78 -9.85 10.10
C LYS A 60 18.31 -8.48 9.59
N ASP A 61 19.09 -7.86 8.70
CA ASP A 61 18.76 -6.55 8.14
C ASP A 61 17.43 -6.59 7.35
N GLU A 62 17.18 -7.67 6.61
CA GLU A 62 15.89 -7.88 5.91
C GLU A 62 14.72 -7.98 6.90
N ILE A 63 14.89 -8.67 8.02
CA ILE A 63 13.88 -8.75 9.09
C ILE A 63 13.65 -7.37 9.70
N ASP A 64 14.73 -6.68 10.09
CA ASP A 64 14.66 -5.38 10.77
C ASP A 64 13.96 -4.32 9.89
N ILE A 65 14.28 -4.26 8.59
CA ILE A 65 13.61 -3.35 7.64
C ILE A 65 12.16 -3.75 7.39
N THR A 66 11.87 -5.04 7.27
CA THR A 66 10.47 -5.50 7.09
C THR A 66 9.63 -5.14 8.32
N LEU A 67 10.18 -5.27 9.52
CA LEU A 67 9.54 -4.86 10.76
C LEU A 67 9.32 -3.35 10.80
N GLU A 68 10.32 -2.54 10.42
CA GLU A 68 10.23 -1.08 10.38
C GLU A 68 9.15 -0.61 9.40
N LEU A 69 9.09 -1.20 8.19
CA LEU A 69 8.06 -0.91 7.18
C LEU A 69 6.66 -1.33 7.64
N SER A 70 6.53 -2.47 8.33
CA SER A 70 5.25 -2.93 8.90
C SER A 70 4.81 -2.13 10.14
N GLY A 71 5.75 -1.38 10.72
CA GLY A 71 5.58 -0.57 11.91
C GLY A 71 4.65 0.62 11.69
N PRO A 72 4.39 1.39 12.76
CA PRO A 72 4.87 1.21 14.14
C PRO A 72 4.14 0.09 14.90
N GLN A 73 4.58 -0.23 16.12
CA GLN A 73 3.90 -1.12 17.07
C GLN A 73 2.62 -0.50 17.66
N THR A 74 1.82 0.18 16.85
CA THR A 74 0.49 0.66 17.20
C THR A 74 -0.54 0.03 16.29
N VAL A 75 -1.76 -0.07 16.79
CA VAL A 75 -2.93 -0.41 15.98
C VAL A 75 -3.50 0.83 15.28
N GLY A 76 -4.33 0.62 14.26
CA GLY A 76 -4.94 1.68 13.48
C GLY A 76 -4.04 2.24 12.38
N GLY A 77 -4.41 3.41 11.86
CA GLY A 77 -3.73 4.07 10.75
C GLY A 77 -4.11 3.51 9.39
N VAL A 78 -3.26 3.81 8.40
CA VAL A 78 -3.39 3.34 7.03
C VAL A 78 -2.38 2.21 6.80
N THR A 79 -2.86 1.03 6.43
CA THR A 79 -2.01 -0.08 5.99
C THR A 79 -2.09 -0.21 4.48
N VAL A 80 -0.96 -0.12 3.80
CA VAL A 80 -0.81 -0.39 2.37
C VAL A 80 -0.40 -1.83 2.18
N VAL A 81 -1.19 -2.59 1.41
CA VAL A 81 -0.92 -4.00 1.14
C VAL A 81 -0.32 -4.16 -0.25
N LEU A 82 0.97 -4.50 -0.30
CA LEU A 82 1.78 -4.65 -1.50
C LEU A 82 1.96 -6.12 -1.90
N GLN A 83 2.56 -6.35 -3.06
CA GLN A 83 2.68 -7.70 -3.62
C GLN A 83 3.73 -8.52 -2.88
N GLN A 84 4.99 -8.14 -3.01
CA GLN A 84 6.15 -8.79 -2.43
C GLN A 84 7.36 -7.85 -2.55
N PRO A 85 8.44 -8.08 -1.77
CA PRO A 85 9.65 -7.27 -1.87
C PRO A 85 10.26 -7.28 -3.27
N ALA A 86 10.96 -6.20 -3.65
CA ALA A 86 11.70 -6.17 -4.90
C ALA A 86 12.93 -7.08 -4.84
N ARG A 87 13.46 -7.45 -6.02
CA ARG A 87 14.53 -8.44 -6.18
C ARG A 87 15.82 -8.12 -5.39
N PHE A 88 16.17 -6.84 -5.25
CA PHE A 88 17.49 -6.42 -4.74
C PHE A 88 17.40 -5.23 -3.78
N HIS A 89 16.58 -5.30 -2.74
CA HIS A 89 16.60 -4.27 -1.71
C HIS A 89 17.95 -4.25 -0.96
N PRO A 90 18.60 -3.08 -0.79
CA PRO A 90 19.85 -2.94 -0.06
C PRO A 90 19.60 -2.92 1.46
N TYR A 91 19.07 -4.01 2.02
CA TYR A 91 18.65 -4.07 3.44
C TYR A 91 19.78 -3.70 4.41
N SER A 92 21.01 -4.15 4.14
CA SER A 92 22.19 -3.88 4.97
C SER A 92 22.60 -2.41 5.04
N GLU A 93 22.08 -1.57 4.14
CA GLU A 93 22.32 -0.12 4.11
C GLU A 93 21.24 0.67 4.86
N GLY A 94 20.24 0.00 5.43
CA GLY A 94 19.19 0.60 6.25
C GLY A 94 17.96 1.08 5.46
N LEU A 95 16.98 1.63 6.19
CA LEU A 95 15.68 1.99 5.62
C LEU A 95 15.80 3.01 4.48
N GLU A 96 16.59 4.06 4.67
CA GLU A 96 16.74 5.13 3.67
C GLU A 96 17.23 4.59 2.32
N ALA A 97 18.24 3.71 2.33
CA ALA A 97 18.72 3.08 1.10
C ALA A 97 17.65 2.22 0.42
N VAL A 98 16.81 1.51 1.20
CA VAL A 98 15.71 0.71 0.67
C VAL A 98 14.60 1.59 0.06
N LEU A 99 14.28 2.73 0.69
CA LEU A 99 13.30 3.68 0.17
C LEU A 99 13.77 4.37 -1.11
N ASP A 100 15.05 4.77 -1.16
CA ASP A 100 15.65 5.43 -2.32
C ASP A 100 15.80 4.46 -3.50
N TYR A 101 16.14 3.20 -3.23
CA TYR A 101 16.28 2.17 -4.26
C TYR A 101 14.93 1.73 -4.85
N SER A 102 13.90 1.60 -4.00
CA SER A 102 12.61 1.07 -4.41
C SER A 102 11.72 2.15 -5.02
N ALA A 103 11.58 2.12 -6.36
CA ALA A 103 10.62 2.97 -7.08
C ALA A 103 9.18 2.85 -6.54
N THR A 104 8.82 1.70 -5.97
CA THR A 104 7.49 1.52 -5.35
C THR A 104 7.39 2.27 -4.03
N PHE A 105 8.39 2.16 -3.15
CA PHE A 105 8.37 2.85 -1.86
C PHE A 105 8.53 4.36 -2.03
N SER A 106 9.44 4.83 -2.89
CA SER A 106 9.58 6.27 -3.18
C SER A 106 8.28 6.86 -3.73
N THR A 107 7.58 6.15 -4.63
CA THR A 107 6.27 6.56 -5.14
C THR A 107 5.21 6.65 -4.04
N ILE A 108 5.17 5.67 -3.14
CA ILE A 108 4.22 5.69 -2.01
C ILE A 108 4.54 6.85 -1.08
N ASP A 109 5.82 7.04 -0.70
CA ASP A 109 6.26 8.11 0.19
C ASP A 109 5.95 9.48 -0.41
N GLU A 110 6.29 9.70 -1.68
CA GLU A 110 6.01 10.95 -2.39
C GLU A 110 4.51 11.23 -2.47
N ALA A 111 3.69 10.24 -2.83
CA ALA A 111 2.25 10.40 -2.95
C ALA A 111 1.59 10.70 -1.60
N PHE A 112 1.92 9.94 -0.55
CA PHE A 112 1.38 10.19 0.79
C PHE A 112 1.84 11.53 1.34
N SER A 113 3.11 11.88 1.19
CA SER A 113 3.65 13.16 1.63
C SER A 113 2.97 14.33 0.91
N ALA A 114 2.79 14.27 -0.42
CA ALA A 114 2.12 15.32 -1.17
C ALA A 114 0.64 15.46 -0.78
N VAL A 115 -0.12 14.36 -0.80
CA VAL A 115 -1.56 14.33 -0.50
C VAL A 115 -1.86 14.78 0.93
N SER A 116 -1.01 14.41 1.87
CA SER A 116 -1.18 14.72 3.29
C SER A 116 -0.46 16.00 3.70
N CYS A 117 0.10 16.77 2.76
CA CYS A 117 0.93 17.94 3.02
C CYS A 117 2.04 17.68 4.08
N GLY A 118 2.68 16.52 4.00
CA GLY A 118 3.77 16.08 4.85
C GLY A 118 3.37 15.45 6.19
N SER A 119 2.07 15.32 6.47
CA SER A 119 1.59 14.75 7.76
C SER A 119 1.63 13.22 7.82
N ILE A 120 1.66 12.54 6.67
CA ILE A 120 1.84 11.10 6.53
C ILE A 120 3.01 10.85 5.57
N SER A 121 3.92 9.99 6.00
CA SER A 121 5.03 9.43 5.23
C SER A 121 5.28 8.00 5.68
N ILE A 122 6.13 7.26 4.98
CA ILE A 122 6.54 5.90 5.41
C ILE A 122 7.20 5.93 6.80
N ARG A 123 7.85 7.04 7.15
CA ARG A 123 8.51 7.25 8.45
C ARG A 123 7.53 7.64 9.55
N SER A 124 6.28 7.93 9.20
CA SER A 124 5.25 8.33 10.16
C SER A 124 4.66 7.11 10.85
N SER A 125 4.23 7.28 12.10
CA SER A 125 3.52 6.24 12.86
C SER A 125 2.11 5.93 12.31
N THR A 126 1.71 6.52 11.19
CA THR A 126 0.37 6.42 10.61
C THR A 126 0.30 5.43 9.45
N LEU A 127 1.44 5.16 8.79
CA LEU A 127 1.51 4.37 7.57
C LEU A 127 2.27 3.08 7.86
N SER A 128 1.66 1.94 7.52
CA SER A 128 2.32 0.63 7.54
C SER A 128 2.32 0.06 6.14
N LEU A 129 3.43 -0.54 5.74
CA LEU A 129 3.62 -1.23 4.46
C LEU A 129 3.77 -2.72 4.73
N ILE A 130 2.88 -3.52 4.15
CA ILE A 130 2.89 -4.98 4.32
C ILE A 130 2.77 -5.65 2.95
N ASP A 131 3.76 -6.45 2.62
CA ASP A 131 3.71 -7.29 1.43
C ASP A 131 2.78 -8.51 1.63
N SER A 132 2.11 -8.95 0.57
CA SER A 132 1.29 -10.17 0.58
C SER A 132 2.15 -11.43 0.80
N LEU A 133 3.38 -11.39 0.29
CA LEU A 133 4.41 -12.40 0.44
C LEU A 133 5.69 -11.76 1.02
N PRO A 134 5.72 -11.39 2.30
CA PRO A 134 6.95 -10.85 2.91
C PRO A 134 8.04 -11.92 2.89
N TYR A 135 9.30 -11.50 2.73
CA TYR A 135 10.48 -12.37 2.60
C TYR A 135 10.51 -13.30 1.37
N VAL A 136 9.61 -13.09 0.40
CA VAL A 136 9.57 -13.85 -0.86
C VAL A 136 9.93 -12.93 -2.03
N GLY A 137 11.15 -13.05 -2.52
CA GLY A 137 11.61 -12.32 -3.70
C GLY A 137 10.94 -12.81 -4.99
N PRO A 138 10.96 -12.03 -6.08
CA PRO A 138 10.41 -12.44 -7.37
C PRO A 138 11.06 -13.70 -7.97
N ASP A 139 12.28 -14.01 -7.54
CA ASP A 139 13.07 -15.16 -8.01
C ASP A 139 13.00 -16.36 -7.08
N ASP A 140 12.34 -16.21 -5.92
CA ASP A 140 12.20 -17.31 -4.98
C ASP A 140 11.19 -18.33 -5.55
N ASP A 141 11.66 -19.54 -5.82
CA ASP A 141 10.85 -20.64 -6.37
C ASP A 141 10.04 -21.34 -5.26
N LEU A 142 9.01 -20.65 -4.76
CA LEU A 142 8.07 -21.23 -3.80
C LEU A 142 6.95 -21.99 -4.52
N SER A 143 6.63 -23.15 -3.98
CA SER A 143 5.39 -23.85 -4.31
C SER A 143 4.17 -22.99 -3.99
N SER A 144 3.06 -23.24 -4.70
CA SER A 144 1.80 -22.57 -4.43
C SER A 144 1.27 -22.82 -3.00
N GLU A 145 1.59 -23.98 -2.41
CA GLU A 145 1.24 -24.30 -1.02
C GLU A 145 2.00 -23.42 -0.02
N GLU A 146 3.29 -23.20 -0.24
CA GLU A 146 4.08 -22.30 0.60
C GLU A 146 3.63 -20.84 0.44
N LYS A 147 3.34 -20.38 -0.79
CA LYS A 147 2.75 -19.05 -1.01
C LYS A 147 1.40 -18.89 -0.29
N LEU A 148 0.56 -19.92 -0.31
CA LEU A 148 -0.71 -19.95 0.41
C LEU A 148 -0.50 -19.87 1.94
N ARG A 149 0.49 -20.60 2.47
CA ARG A 149 0.88 -20.57 3.89
C ARG A 149 1.39 -19.19 4.30
N VAL A 150 2.31 -18.60 3.53
CA VAL A 150 2.82 -17.24 3.77
C VAL A 150 1.67 -16.24 3.80
N ARG A 151 0.80 -16.22 2.79
CA ARG A 151 -0.37 -15.32 2.73
C ARG A 151 -1.37 -15.55 3.86
N ARG A 152 -1.49 -16.78 4.38
CA ARG A 152 -2.27 -17.06 5.59
C ARG A 152 -1.67 -16.29 6.78
N VAL A 153 -0.38 -16.40 7.02
CA VAL A 153 0.29 -15.68 8.11
C VAL A 153 0.20 -14.16 7.89
N THR A 154 0.41 -13.67 6.67
CA THR A 154 0.25 -12.25 6.31
C THR A 154 -1.14 -11.72 6.65
N SER A 155 -2.20 -12.47 6.36
CA SER A 155 -3.56 -12.04 6.74
C SER A 155 -3.71 -11.88 8.26
N HIS A 156 -3.08 -12.74 9.05
CA HIS A 156 -3.08 -12.62 10.51
C HIS A 156 -2.29 -11.40 11.00
N ILE A 157 -1.18 -11.07 10.33
CA ILE A 157 -0.38 -9.86 10.59
C ILE A 157 -1.25 -8.61 10.35
N ILE A 158 -1.91 -8.50 9.19
CA ILE A 158 -2.80 -7.38 8.86
C ILE A 158 -3.95 -7.28 9.88
N ILE A 159 -4.59 -8.40 10.22
CA ILE A 159 -5.68 -8.44 11.20
C ILE A 159 -5.17 -8.07 12.61
N ARG A 160 -3.90 -8.28 12.96
CA ARG A 160 -3.31 -7.84 14.25
C ARG A 160 -2.94 -6.36 14.26
N LYS A 161 -2.54 -5.82 13.11
CA LYS A 161 -2.32 -4.39 12.93
C LYS A 161 -3.60 -3.57 13.07
N ASP A 162 -4.75 -4.20 12.86
CA ASP A 162 -6.08 -3.61 13.05
C ASP A 162 -6.19 -2.20 12.46
N PRO A 163 -5.87 -2.02 11.15
CA PRO A 163 -5.85 -0.70 10.54
C PRO A 163 -7.25 -0.10 10.43
N ASP A 164 -7.32 1.23 10.47
CA ASP A 164 -8.55 1.97 10.14
C ASP A 164 -8.83 1.91 8.64
N VAL A 165 -7.76 1.97 7.82
CA VAL A 165 -7.86 1.95 6.36
C VAL A 165 -6.85 0.97 5.74
N LEU A 166 -7.33 0.17 4.80
CA LEU A 166 -6.54 -0.71 3.94
C LEU A 166 -6.46 -0.13 2.53
N LEU A 167 -5.26 0.23 2.08
CA LEU A 167 -5.00 0.58 0.69
C LEU A 167 -4.51 -0.66 -0.06
N CYS A 168 -5.41 -1.27 -0.83
CA CYS A 168 -5.19 -2.55 -1.49
C CYS A 168 -4.42 -2.38 -2.81
N MET A 169 -3.14 -2.73 -2.86
CA MET A 169 -2.25 -2.53 -4.02
C MET A 169 -1.66 -3.83 -4.60
N TRP A 170 -1.92 -4.98 -3.99
CA TRP A 170 -1.47 -6.29 -4.49
C TRP A 170 -2.56 -7.02 -5.27
N ARG A 171 -2.20 -7.80 -6.29
CA ARG A 171 -3.20 -8.47 -7.16
C ARG A 171 -2.80 -9.86 -7.62
N GLN A 172 -1.50 -10.14 -7.73
CA GLN A 172 -1.00 -11.29 -8.45
C GLN A 172 -1.00 -12.52 -7.56
N ALA A 173 -1.96 -13.41 -7.79
CA ALA A 173 -1.97 -14.75 -7.24
C ALA A 173 -2.98 -15.61 -7.98
N GLU A 174 -2.62 -16.87 -8.18
CA GLU A 174 -3.55 -17.90 -8.63
C GLU A 174 -4.54 -18.19 -7.50
N ASP A 175 -5.77 -18.61 -7.83
CA ASP A 175 -6.83 -18.74 -6.82
C ASP A 175 -6.48 -19.76 -5.71
N HIS A 176 -5.70 -20.81 -6.03
CA HIS A 176 -5.22 -21.78 -5.04
C HIS A 176 -4.05 -21.28 -4.17
N GLU A 177 -3.48 -20.12 -4.47
CA GLU A 177 -2.44 -19.49 -3.68
C GLU A 177 -2.97 -18.40 -2.74
N ILE A 178 -4.29 -18.22 -2.64
CA ILE A 178 -4.91 -17.16 -1.84
C ILE A 178 -5.88 -17.74 -0.81
N THR A 179 -5.74 -17.31 0.44
CA THR A 179 -6.73 -17.63 1.46
C THR A 179 -7.96 -16.74 1.33
N ARG A 180 -9.12 -17.21 1.81
CA ARG A 180 -10.34 -16.40 1.89
C ARG A 180 -10.14 -15.08 2.66
N GLU A 181 -9.27 -15.06 3.65
CA GLU A 181 -8.96 -13.84 4.40
C GLU A 181 -8.09 -12.88 3.59
N MET A 182 -6.99 -13.37 3.01
CA MET A 182 -6.09 -12.54 2.22
C MET A 182 -6.78 -11.96 0.97
N SER A 183 -7.72 -12.68 0.36
CA SER A 183 -8.48 -12.18 -0.81
C SER A 183 -9.25 -10.89 -0.54
N LYS A 184 -9.61 -10.61 0.73
CA LYS A 184 -10.29 -9.36 1.13
C LYS A 184 -9.39 -8.14 1.01
N PHE A 185 -8.07 -8.33 1.06
CA PHE A 185 -7.05 -7.27 1.01
C PHE A 185 -6.49 -7.05 -0.40
N ARG A 186 -7.01 -7.78 -1.39
CA ARG A 186 -6.55 -7.75 -2.78
C ARG A 186 -7.10 -6.54 -3.52
N SER A 187 -6.27 -5.98 -4.39
CA SER A 187 -6.65 -5.03 -5.42
C SER A 187 -7.64 -5.65 -6.41
N LEU A 188 -8.65 -4.88 -6.78
CA LEU A 188 -9.56 -5.15 -7.89
C LEU A 188 -8.99 -4.68 -9.25
N GLY A 189 -7.82 -4.03 -9.23
CA GLY A 189 -7.15 -3.45 -10.39
C GLY A 189 -7.51 -1.99 -10.66
N VAL A 190 -7.03 -1.48 -11.79
CA VAL A 190 -7.11 -0.07 -12.18
C VAL A 190 -8.57 0.41 -12.30
N GLY A 191 -8.87 1.52 -11.64
CA GLY A 191 -10.11 2.27 -11.79
C GLY A 191 -11.36 1.53 -11.32
N ARG A 192 -11.22 0.62 -10.35
CA ARG A 192 -12.35 -0.08 -9.71
C ARG A 192 -12.53 0.39 -8.27
N ASP A 193 -13.73 0.20 -7.74
CA ASP A 193 -14.06 0.38 -6.32
C ASP A 193 -14.63 -0.93 -5.77
N PHE A 194 -14.57 -1.10 -4.45
CA PHE A 194 -15.24 -2.20 -3.77
C PHE A 194 -16.74 -1.90 -3.65
N ASP A 195 -17.59 -2.86 -3.99
CA ASP A 195 -19.05 -2.75 -3.76
C ASP A 195 -19.37 -2.59 -2.27
N ARG A 196 -18.55 -3.21 -1.41
CA ARG A 196 -18.60 -3.08 0.04
C ARG A 196 -17.23 -2.62 0.53
N PRO A 197 -17.01 -1.32 0.79
CA PRO A 197 -15.68 -0.82 1.14
C PRO A 197 -15.22 -1.30 2.51
N THR A 198 -16.12 -1.69 3.42
CA THR A 198 -15.73 -2.18 4.74
C THR A 198 -15.34 -3.67 4.76
N VAL A 199 -14.43 -4.03 5.66
CA VAL A 199 -14.08 -5.42 5.99
C VAL A 199 -13.99 -5.60 7.50
N THR A 200 -14.66 -6.62 8.03
CA THR A 200 -14.49 -7.04 9.42
C THR A 200 -13.17 -7.80 9.56
N LEU A 201 -12.25 -7.30 10.38
CA LEU A 201 -10.99 -7.96 10.68
C LEU A 201 -11.16 -8.95 11.84
N ARG A 202 -11.85 -8.50 12.90
CA ARG A 202 -12.19 -9.30 14.09
C ARG A 202 -13.60 -8.91 14.57
N PRO A 203 -14.25 -9.72 15.42
CA PRO A 203 -15.49 -9.29 16.06
C PRO A 203 -15.32 -7.92 16.73
N GLY A 204 -16.08 -6.93 16.27
CA GLY A 204 -16.01 -5.54 16.78
C GLY A 204 -14.96 -4.64 16.15
N SER A 205 -14.13 -5.12 15.21
CA SER A 205 -13.15 -4.31 14.48
C SER A 205 -13.38 -4.36 12.97
N VAL A 206 -13.40 -3.17 12.35
CA VAL A 206 -13.72 -2.97 10.93
C VAL A 206 -12.70 -2.00 10.34
N ALA A 207 -12.18 -2.34 9.16
CA ALA A 207 -11.36 -1.45 8.36
C ALA A 207 -12.12 -1.02 7.10
N GLU A 208 -11.89 0.21 6.66
CA GLU A 208 -12.30 0.68 5.34
C GLU A 208 -11.28 0.28 4.28
N ARG A 209 -11.73 -0.17 3.12
CA ARG A 209 -10.87 -0.58 2.01
C ARG A 209 -10.93 0.44 0.90
N VAL A 210 -9.75 0.88 0.49
CA VAL A 210 -9.55 1.69 -0.70
C VAL A 210 -8.84 0.84 -1.73
N ASN A 211 -9.48 0.67 -2.88
CA ASN A 211 -8.87 -0.05 -3.99
C ASN A 211 -7.82 0.84 -4.66
N SER A 212 -6.67 0.26 -4.96
CA SER A 212 -5.70 0.85 -5.89
C SER A 212 -5.07 -0.26 -6.73
N PHE A 213 -3.95 0.03 -7.37
CA PHE A 213 -3.13 -0.94 -8.11
C PHE A 213 -1.67 -0.72 -7.72
N HIS A 214 -0.82 -1.71 -8.01
CA HIS A 214 0.59 -1.66 -7.63
C HIS A 214 1.29 -0.44 -8.28
N PRO A 215 2.01 0.41 -7.52
CA PRO A 215 2.64 1.62 -8.06
C PRO A 215 3.53 1.39 -9.29
N SER A 216 4.27 0.27 -9.32
CA SER A 216 5.06 -0.17 -10.50
C SER A 216 4.26 -0.14 -11.82
N PHE A 217 2.94 -0.36 -11.81
CA PHE A 217 2.10 -0.27 -13.02
C PHE A 217 2.13 1.14 -13.66
N ALA A 218 2.07 2.20 -12.85
CA ALA A 218 2.10 3.58 -13.34
C ALA A 218 3.51 4.14 -13.57
N ILE A 219 4.49 3.60 -12.84
CA ILE A 219 5.84 4.18 -12.79
C ILE A 219 6.81 3.42 -13.70
N ASN A 220 6.72 2.10 -13.75
CA ASN A 220 7.65 1.26 -14.51
C ASN A 220 7.04 0.75 -15.81
N TYR A 221 5.78 0.28 -15.77
CA TYR A 221 5.13 -0.32 -16.95
C TYR A 221 4.47 0.71 -17.87
N ASN A 222 3.90 1.78 -17.32
CA ASN A 222 3.21 2.82 -18.09
C ASN A 222 3.69 4.24 -17.73
N PRO A 223 5.01 4.52 -17.80
CA PRO A 223 5.58 5.78 -17.31
C PRO A 223 5.10 7.04 -18.07
N TYR A 224 4.63 6.88 -19.30
CA TYR A 224 4.19 8.03 -20.12
C TYR A 224 2.70 8.30 -20.00
N ASP A 225 1.95 7.44 -19.32
CA ASP A 225 0.53 7.61 -19.14
C ASP A 225 0.25 8.36 -17.83
N SER A 226 -0.02 9.65 -17.97
CA SER A 226 -0.34 10.50 -16.83
C SER A 226 -1.63 10.08 -16.11
N CYS A 227 -2.57 9.38 -16.78
CA CYS A 227 -3.83 8.96 -16.16
C CYS A 227 -3.57 8.06 -14.95
N PHE A 228 -2.65 7.09 -15.08
CA PHE A 228 -2.37 6.17 -13.98
C PHE A 228 -1.72 6.86 -12.79
N ARG A 229 -0.85 7.85 -13.01
CA ARG A 229 -0.24 8.62 -11.92
C ARG A 229 -1.28 9.51 -11.23
N GLN A 230 -2.17 10.16 -11.97
CA GLN A 230 -3.30 10.90 -11.40
C GLN A 230 -4.24 9.99 -10.61
N LEU A 231 -4.57 8.81 -11.13
CA LEU A 231 -5.44 7.86 -10.44
C LEU A 231 -4.77 7.30 -9.17
N LEU A 232 -3.45 7.06 -9.20
CA LEU A 232 -2.71 6.65 -8.01
C LEU A 232 -2.77 7.74 -6.93
N LEU A 233 -2.58 9.01 -7.30
CA LEU A 233 -2.74 10.16 -6.39
C LEU A 233 -4.18 10.26 -5.84
N LEU A 234 -5.20 10.07 -6.68
CA LEU A 234 -6.59 10.05 -6.25
C LEU A 234 -6.85 8.93 -5.23
N ASN A 235 -6.31 7.73 -5.44
CA ASN A 235 -6.50 6.61 -4.52
C ASN A 235 -5.79 6.84 -3.18
N VAL A 236 -4.60 7.45 -3.19
CA VAL A 236 -3.91 7.86 -1.94
C VAL A 236 -4.68 8.99 -1.25
N ALA A 237 -5.20 9.97 -1.99
CA ALA A 237 -6.10 10.99 -1.45
C ALA A 237 -7.35 10.39 -0.81
N LYS A 238 -7.97 9.40 -1.45
CA LYS A 238 -9.09 8.64 -0.91
C LYS A 238 -8.71 7.95 0.39
N ALA A 239 -7.59 7.22 0.45
CA ALA A 239 -7.14 6.57 1.68
C ALA A 239 -6.95 7.57 2.83
N CYS A 240 -6.27 8.69 2.56
CA CYS A 240 -6.05 9.77 3.52
C CYS A 240 -7.37 10.41 4.02
N ARG A 241 -8.31 10.71 3.13
CA ARG A 241 -9.59 11.34 3.50
C ARG A 241 -10.56 10.37 4.14
N VAL A 242 -10.55 9.09 3.76
CA VAL A 242 -11.32 8.04 4.44
C VAL A 242 -10.79 7.88 5.87
N TYR A 243 -9.46 7.87 6.05
CA TYR A 243 -8.84 7.84 7.37
C TYR A 243 -9.26 9.02 8.26
N GLU A 244 -9.39 10.21 7.67
CA GLU A 244 -9.88 11.42 8.38
C GLU A 244 -11.42 11.46 8.55
N GLY A 245 -12.17 10.58 7.87
CA GLY A 245 -13.63 10.62 7.85
C GLY A 245 -14.23 11.76 7.02
N THR A 246 -13.46 12.34 6.10
CA THR A 246 -13.84 13.51 5.27
C THR A 246 -13.96 13.20 3.78
N TRP A 247 -13.85 11.94 3.38
CA TRP A 247 -13.98 11.54 1.97
C TRP A 247 -15.40 11.79 1.45
N ASN A 248 -15.49 12.44 0.31
CA ASN A 248 -16.71 12.57 -0.46
C ASN A 248 -16.40 12.26 -1.93
N GLU A 249 -17.15 11.34 -2.52
CA GLU A 249 -16.95 10.93 -3.91
C GLU A 249 -17.67 11.92 -4.84
N GLU A 250 -16.97 12.38 -5.87
CA GLU A 250 -17.51 13.32 -6.88
C GLU A 250 -17.55 12.65 -8.26
N GLU A 251 -18.43 13.15 -9.15
CA GLU A 251 -18.64 12.56 -10.48
C GLU A 251 -17.35 12.48 -11.30
N TRP A 252 -16.52 13.53 -11.28
CA TRP A 252 -15.27 13.57 -12.03
C TRP A 252 -14.26 12.50 -11.60
N MET A 253 -14.33 12.04 -10.35
CA MET A 253 -13.47 10.96 -9.84
C MET A 253 -13.82 9.65 -10.54
N ASN A 254 -15.11 9.39 -10.76
CA ASN A 254 -15.58 8.24 -11.51
C ASN A 254 -15.22 8.32 -12.99
N ASP A 255 -15.24 9.52 -13.58
CA ASP A 255 -14.76 9.74 -14.95
C ASP A 255 -13.27 9.43 -15.08
N LEU A 256 -12.44 9.88 -14.12
CA LEU A 256 -11.00 9.55 -14.11
C LEU A 256 -10.79 8.03 -13.99
N LYS A 257 -11.45 7.38 -13.02
CA LYS A 257 -11.38 5.92 -12.84
C LYS A 257 -11.79 5.18 -14.11
N LYS A 258 -12.88 5.58 -14.75
CA LYS A 258 -13.36 4.98 -16.00
C LYS A 258 -12.34 5.15 -17.12
N ARG A 259 -11.84 6.36 -17.32
CA ARG A 259 -10.86 6.67 -18.37
C ARG A 259 -9.59 5.83 -18.22
N CYS A 260 -8.96 5.83 -17.05
CA CYS A 260 -7.74 5.04 -16.85
C CYS A 260 -8.02 3.53 -16.94
N ARG A 261 -9.21 3.06 -16.53
CA ARG A 261 -9.58 1.65 -16.71
C ARG A 261 -9.72 1.27 -18.19
N ASP A 262 -10.28 2.15 -19.01
CA ASP A 262 -10.43 1.93 -20.44
C ASP A 262 -9.08 2.00 -21.16
N GLU A 263 -8.18 2.92 -20.76
CA GLU A 263 -6.78 2.99 -21.21
C GLU A 263 -6.00 1.73 -20.83
N ALA A 264 -6.12 1.25 -19.58
CA ALA A 264 -5.47 0.02 -19.15
C ALA A 264 -5.92 -1.20 -19.98
N LYS A 265 -7.20 -1.26 -20.35
CA LYS A 265 -7.71 -2.33 -21.24
C LYS A 265 -7.14 -2.20 -22.65
N ALA A 266 -7.08 -0.99 -23.19
CA ALA A 266 -6.53 -0.74 -24.52
C ALA A 266 -5.03 -1.08 -24.60
N GLY A 267 -4.25 -0.74 -23.56
CA GLY A 267 -2.83 -1.10 -23.45
C GLY A 267 -2.60 -2.61 -23.35
N ILE A 268 -3.44 -3.34 -22.61
CA ILE A 268 -3.39 -4.82 -22.54
C ILE A 268 -3.66 -5.46 -23.92
N SER A 269 -4.47 -4.82 -24.78
CA SER A 269 -4.72 -5.32 -26.14
C SER A 269 -3.55 -5.11 -27.12
N ILE A 270 -2.51 -4.34 -26.77
CA ILE A 270 -1.38 -4.01 -27.65
C ILE A 270 -0.09 -4.78 -27.31
N THR A 271 -0.05 -5.55 -26.21
CA THR A 271 1.15 -6.31 -25.80
C THR A 271 0.85 -7.77 -25.43
N PRO A 272 0.99 -8.72 -26.37
CA PRO A 272 1.82 -9.90 -26.16
C PRO A 272 3.27 -9.53 -26.52
N TYR A 273 4.28 -10.16 -25.93
CA TYR A 273 5.71 -9.93 -26.16
C TYR A 273 6.37 -8.79 -25.38
N CYS A 274 6.62 -9.05 -24.10
CA CYS A 274 7.96 -8.96 -23.52
C CYS A 274 8.14 -10.15 -22.56
#